data_AF-A0A9J6GT18-F1
#
_entry.id   AF-A0A9J6GT18-F1
#
_cell.length_a   1.000
_cell.length_b   1.000
_cell.length_c   1.000
_cell.angle_alpha   90.00
_cell.angle_beta   90.00
_cell.angle_gamma   90.00
#
_symmetry.space_group_name_H-M   'P 1'
#
loop_
_entity.id
_entity.type
_entity.pdbx_description
1 polymer ?
#
loop_
_entity_poly.entity_id
_entity_poly.type
_entity_poly.pdbx_seq_one_letter_code
_entity_poly.pdbx_strand_id
1 'polypeptide(L)' 'MEKAVMATYHHIMSNDALHNHSLCPTGLDSWCRQNAALAKGEPMPKHRYNLPPHVCKALLSNLSALVE' A
#
# COMPACT_ATOMS: atom_id res chain seq x y z
N MET A 1 -13.84 -5.28 5.64
CA MET A 1 -13.08 -5.90 4.53
C MET A 1 -12.50 -4.82 3.61
N GLU A 2 -13.33 -3.88 3.16
CA GLU A 2 -12.95 -2.73 2.32
C GLU A 2 -11.62 -2.06 2.70
N LYS A 3 -11.44 -1.65 3.97
CA LYS A 3 -10.19 -1.01 4.42
C LYS A 3 -8.94 -1.84 4.13
N ALA A 4 -9.01 -3.16 4.32
CA ALA A 4 -7.88 -4.05 4.06
C ALA A 4 -7.60 -4.18 2.55
N VAL A 5 -8.65 -4.26 1.73
CA VAL A 5 -8.54 -4.28 0.27
C VAL A 5 -7.92 -2.98 -0.25
N MET A 6 -8.37 -1.83 0.24
CA MET A 6 -7.80 -0.53 -0.11
C MET A 6 -6.37 -0.38 0.39
N ALA A 7 -6.04 -0.90 1.58
CA ALA A 7 -4.66 -0.95 2.05
C ALA A 7 -3.74 -1.69 1.08
N THR A 8 -4.16 -2.85 0.57
CA THR A 8 -3.41 -3.60 -0.45
C THR A 8 -3.27 -2.81 -1.75
N TYR A 9 -4.36 -2.21 -2.25
CA TYR A 9 -4.35 -1.40 -3.47
C TYR A 9 -3.37 -0.22 -3.38
N HIS A 10 -3.45 0.55 -2.30
CA HIS A 10 -2.56 1.69 -2.07
C HIS A 10 -1.10 1.25 -1.88
N HIS A 11 -0.87 0.13 -1.19
CA HIS A 11 0.46 -0.43 -0.99
C HIS A 11 1.15 -0.79 -2.32
N ILE A 12 0.49 -1.56 -3.18
CA ILE A 12 1.10 -2.05 -4.44
C ILE A 12 1.28 -0.97 -5.50
N MET A 13 0.57 0.16 -5.38
CA MET A 13 0.74 1.35 -6.22
C MET A 13 1.88 2.26 -5.72
N SER A 14 2.30 2.12 -4.47
CA SER A 14 3.29 3.01 -3.85
C SER A 14 4.67 2.88 -4.48
N ASN A 15 5.41 3.98 -4.50
CA ASN A 15 6.78 4.07 -4.98
C ASN A 15 7.54 5.18 -4.23
N ASP A 16 8.82 5.35 -4.52
CA ASP A 16 9.67 6.33 -3.82
C ASP A 16 9.26 7.80 -4.08
N ALA A 17 8.43 8.07 -5.10
CA ALA A 17 7.82 9.39 -5.31
C ALA A 17 6.43 9.51 -4.65
N LEU A 18 5.69 8.39 -4.55
CA LEU A 18 4.32 8.33 -4.06
C LEU A 18 4.16 7.31 -2.92
N HIS A 19 4.14 7.80 -1.68
CA HIS A 19 4.17 6.97 -0.47
C HIS A 19 2.75 6.72 0.11
N ASN A 20 2.00 5.78 -0.46
CA ASN A 20 0.61 5.50 -0.06
C ASN A 20 0.49 4.39 1.01
N HIS A 21 1.23 4.52 2.12
CA HIS A 21 1.24 3.50 3.18
C HIS A 21 0.29 3.79 4.35
N SER A 22 -0.49 4.88 4.28
CA SER A 22 -1.36 5.35 5.37
C SER A 22 -2.49 4.38 5.73
N LEU A 23 -2.95 3.56 4.78
CA LEU A 23 -3.97 2.55 5.01
C LEU A 23 -3.40 1.20 5.46
N CYS A 24 -2.10 0.98 5.29
CA CYS A 24 -1.45 -0.24 5.74
C CYS A 24 -1.50 -0.33 7.27
N PRO A 25 -1.52 -1.55 7.85
CA PRO A 25 -1.37 -1.71 9.29
C PRO A 25 -0.11 -1.00 9.82
N THR A 26 -0.16 -0.53 11.04
CA THR A 26 0.97 0.09 11.74
C THR A 26 1.57 -0.89 12.75
N GLY A 27 2.72 -0.52 13.33
CA GLY A 27 3.38 -1.31 14.37
C GLY A 27 4.48 -2.24 13.85
N LEU A 28 5.19 -2.85 14.80
CA LEU A 28 6.38 -3.66 14.55
C LEU A 28 6.11 -4.89 13.66
N ASP A 29 4.89 -5.42 13.75
CA ASP A 29 4.43 -6.62 13.03
C ASP A 29 3.63 -6.28 11.76
N SER A 30 3.68 -5.03 11.31
CA SER A 30 3.04 -4.66 10.05
C SER A 30 3.65 -5.43 8.89
N TRP A 31 2.80 -6.01 8.04
CA TRP A 31 3.24 -6.58 6.77
C TRP A 31 3.76 -5.50 5.80
N CYS A 32 3.41 -4.23 6.03
CA CYS A 32 3.98 -3.11 5.31
C CYS A 32 5.35 -2.76 5.89
N ARG A 33 6.41 -3.10 5.16
CA ARG A 33 7.80 -2.86 5.61
C ARG A 33 8.11 -1.39 5.86
N GLN A 34 7.41 -0.47 5.19
CA GLN A 34 7.53 0.97 5.44
C GLN A 34 7.03 1.31 6.85
N ASN A 35 5.81 0.90 7.19
CA ASN A 35 5.25 1.16 8.53
C ASN A 35 5.97 0.38 9.63
N ALA A 36 6.46 -0.83 9.33
CA ALA A 36 7.27 -1.60 10.26
C ALA A 36 8.62 -0.92 10.55
N ALA A 37 9.31 -0.43 9.51
CA ALA A 37 10.57 0.31 9.67
C ALA A 37 10.35 1.59 10.48
N LEU A 38 9.28 2.35 10.19
CA LEU A 38 8.90 3.52 10.97
C LEU A 38 8.68 3.18 12.45
N ALA A 39 7.97 2.09 12.76
CA ALA A 39 7.72 1.66 14.13
C ALA A 39 9.00 1.20 14.85
N LYS A 40 9.97 0.66 14.12
CA LYS A 40 11.29 0.24 14.64
C LYS A 40 12.30 1.37 14.77
N GLY A 41 12.03 2.55 14.20
CA GLY A 41 13.01 3.62 14.07
C GLY A 41 14.13 3.30 13.08
N GLU A 42 13.85 2.45 12.09
CA GLU A 42 14.79 2.06 11.04
C GLU A 42 14.63 2.93 9.77
N PRO A 43 15.66 3.01 8.91
CA PRO A 43 15.52 3.65 7.61
C PRO A 43 14.41 2.99 6.77
N MET A 44 13.58 3.84 6.15
CA MET A 44 12.50 3.40 5.27
C MET A 44 13.08 2.63 4.06
N PRO A 45 12.63 1.39 3.79
CA PRO A 45 13.14 0.61 2.66
C PRO A 45 12.76 1.24 1.32
N LYS A 46 13.64 1.13 0.31
CA LYS A 46 13.29 1.53 -1.07
C LYS A 46 12.24 0.61 -1.67
N HIS A 47 11.33 1.18 -2.46
CA HIS A 47 10.38 0.40 -3.24
C HIS A 47 11.13 -0.34 -4.34
N ARG A 48 10.88 -1.66 -4.47
CA ARG A 48 11.51 -2.49 -5.51
C ARG A 48 10.62 -2.65 -6.74
N TYR A 49 9.32 -2.76 -6.51
CA TYR A 49 8.32 -3.00 -7.53
C TYR A 49 7.07 -2.20 -7.19
N ASN A 50 6.41 -1.68 -8.21
CA ASN A 50 5.06 -1.15 -8.14
C ASN A 50 4.30 -1.63 -9.37
N LEU A 51 2.98 -1.65 -9.28
CA LEU A 51 2.17 -1.88 -10.46
C LEU A 51 2.16 -0.62 -11.35
N PRO A 52 2.29 -0.78 -12.68
CA PRO A 52 2.14 0.35 -13.59
C PRO A 52 0.80 1.06 -13.40
N PRO A 53 0.74 2.40 -13.57
CA PRO A 53 -0.47 3.18 -13.29
C PRO A 53 -1.74 2.68 -14.01
N HIS A 54 -1.61 2.18 -15.24
CA HIS A 54 -2.75 1.66 -16.00
C HIS A 54 -3.32 0.36 -15.39
N VAL A 55 -2.48 -0.49 -14.79
CA VAL A 55 -2.92 -1.69 -14.07
C VAL A 55 -3.64 -1.28 -12.78
N CYS A 56 -3.07 -0.34 -12.02
CA CYS A 56 -3.72 0.21 -10.82
C CYS A 56 -5.11 0.79 -11.14
N LYS A 57 -5.22 1.55 -12.23
CA LYS A 57 -6.51 2.11 -12.67
C LYS A 57 -7.55 1.02 -12.95
N ALA A 58 -7.16 -0.05 -13.66
CA ALA A 58 -8.06 -1.18 -13.94
C ALA A 58 -8.48 -1.91 -12.66
N LEU A 59 -7.57 -2.09 -11.70
CA LEU A 59 -7.90 -2.69 -10.40
C LEU A 59 -8.90 -1.83 -9.62
N LEU A 60 -8.67 -0.51 -9.53
CA LEU A 60 -9.54 0.38 -8.75
C LEU A 60 -10.98 0.36 -9.25
N SER A 61 -11.21 0.38 -10.57
CA SER A 61 -12.55 0.33 -11.16
C SER A 61 -13.31 -0.96 -10.80
N ASN A 62 -12.61 -2.08 -10.63
CA ASN A 62 -13.22 -3.33 -10.19
C ASN A 62 -13.43 -3.36 -8.67
N LEU A 63 -12.52 -2.77 -7.90
CA LEU A 63 -12.64 -2.70 -6.45
C LEU A 63 -13.81 -1.81 -6.01
N SER A 64 -14.07 -0.69 -6.69
CA SER A 64 -15.23 0.17 -6.38
C SER A 64 -16.56 -0.55 -6.61
N ALA A 65 -16.63 -1.45 -7.58
CA ALA A 65 -17.84 -2.24 -7.87
C ALA A 65 -18.11 -3.36 -6.85
N LEU A 66 -17.17 -3.63 -5.93
CA LEU A 66 -17.28 -4.67 -4.90
C LEU A 66 -17.58 -4.10 -3.50
N VAL A 67 -17.73 -2.79 -3.39
CA VAL A 67 -17.94 -2.06 -2.13
C VAL A 67 -19.35 -1.45 -2.05
N GLU A 68 -20.17 -1.62 -3.10
CA GLU A 68 -21.61 -1.30 -3.12
C GLU A 68 -22.47 -2.45 -2.58
#